data_AF-A0A316DZX7-F1
#
_entry.id   AF-A0A316DZX7-F1
#
_cell.length_a   1.000
_cell.length_b   1.000
_cell.length_c   1.000
_cell.angle_alpha   90.00
_cell.angle_beta   90.00
_cell.angle_gamma   90.00
#
_symmetry.space_group_name_H-M   'P 1'
#
loop_
_entity.id
_entity.type
_entity.pdbx_description
1 polymer ?
#
loop_
_entity_poly.entity_id
_entity_poly.type
_entity_poly.pdbx_seq_one_letter_code
_entity_poly.pdbx_strand_id
1 'polypeptide(L)' 'MTTLNYVKVILEKVSFDAKLFEKELRKAIKTLVVEEIKELRAWCSEQFGKMYNQVIDKCFSRIRRKKVDVAIAS' A
#
# COMPACT_ATOMS: atom_id res chain seq x y z
N MET A 1 2.89 -15.59 12.41
CA MET A 1 2.85 -14.21 11.87
C MET A 1 2.78 -14.30 10.35
N THR A 2 1.81 -13.66 9.72
CA THR A 2 1.71 -13.57 8.24
C THR A 2 2.54 -12.41 7.69
N THR A 3 2.86 -12.43 6.40
CA THR A 3 3.58 -11.35 5.72
C THR A 3 2.85 -10.01 5.87
N LEU A 4 1.53 -9.99 5.69
CA LEU A 4 0.72 -8.80 5.92
C LEU A 4 0.81 -8.26 7.35
N ASN A 5 0.75 -9.11 8.38
CA ASN A 5 0.84 -8.65 9.77
C ASN A 5 2.20 -8.04 10.07
N TYR A 6 3.28 -8.63 9.52
CA TYR A 6 4.63 -8.08 9.63
C TYR A 6 4.74 -6.69 8.96
N VAL A 7 4.13 -6.52 7.79
CA VAL A 7 4.06 -5.22 7.11
C VAL A 7 3.33 -4.18 7.96
N LYS A 8 2.18 -4.51 8.56
CA LYS A 8 1.41 -3.58 9.41
C LYS A 8 2.27 -3.06 10.56
N VAL A 9 2.98 -3.95 11.24
CA VAL A 9 3.92 -3.59 12.33
C VAL A 9 5.04 -2.67 11.84
N ILE A 10 5.61 -2.92 10.66
CA ILE A 10 6.63 -2.01 10.10
C ILE A 10 6.02 -0.64 9.85
N LEU A 11 4.87 -0.57 9.19
CA LEU A 11 4.21 0.69 8.83
C LEU A 11 3.86 1.52 10.06
N GLU A 12 3.40 0.90 11.15
CA GLU A 12 3.21 1.57 12.43
C GLU A 12 4.53 2.15 12.95
N LYS A 13 5.59 1.34 12.99
CA LYS A 13 6.90 1.75 13.50
C LYS A 13 7.52 2.91 12.73
N VAL A 14 7.28 3.00 11.42
CA VAL A 14 7.84 4.08 10.58
C VAL A 14 6.88 5.24 10.34
N SER A 15 5.66 5.19 10.91
CA SER A 15 4.62 6.20 10.68
C SER A 15 4.95 7.59 11.25
N PHE A 16 6.02 7.72 12.03
CA PHE A 16 6.52 9.02 12.51
C PHE A 16 7.18 9.88 11.42
N ASP A 17 7.55 9.30 10.27
CA ASP A 17 8.15 10.01 9.14
C ASP A 17 7.43 9.67 7.83
N ALA A 18 6.88 10.70 7.18
CA ALA A 18 6.09 10.53 5.95
C ALA A 18 6.88 9.90 4.79
N LYS A 19 8.17 10.22 4.66
CA LYS A 19 9.04 9.67 3.58
C LYS A 19 9.37 8.22 3.87
N LEU A 20 9.63 7.87 5.13
CA LEU A 20 9.91 6.49 5.53
C LEU A 20 8.66 5.61 5.41
N PHE A 21 7.50 6.13 5.84
CA PHE A 21 6.20 5.48 5.63
C PHE A 21 5.93 5.23 4.15
N GLU A 22 6.11 6.23 3.27
CA GLU A 22 5.95 6.06 1.82
C GLU A 22 6.88 4.96 1.29
N LYS A 23 8.14 4.94 1.72
CA LYS A 23 9.14 3.97 1.28
C LYS A 23 8.74 2.53 1.64
N GLU A 24 8.37 2.28 2.90
CA GLU A 24 8.00 0.94 3.36
C GLU A 24 6.65 0.50 2.78
N LEU A 25 5.68 1.41 2.62
CA LEU A 25 4.40 1.12 1.97
C LEU A 25 4.60 0.67 0.51
N ARG A 26 5.50 1.35 -0.23
CA ARG A 26 5.85 0.93 -1.60
C ARG A 26 6.52 -0.42 -1.66
N LYS A 27 7.32 -0.78 -0.64
CA LYS A 27 7.95 -2.11 -0.53
C LYS A 27 6.87 -3.17 -0.27
N ALA A 28 5.99 -2.92 0.69
CA ALA A 28 4.88 -3.82 1.01
C ALA A 28 4.00 -4.14 -0.21
N ILE A 29 3.61 -3.12 -0.99
CA ILE A 29 2.80 -3.30 -2.21
C ILE A 29 3.51 -4.18 -3.25
N LYS A 30 4.84 -4.21 -3.30
CA LYS A 30 5.60 -5.08 -4.22
C LYS A 30 5.73 -6.52 -3.71
N THR A 31 5.59 -6.74 -2.41
CA THR A 31 5.84 -8.03 -1.75
C THR A 31 4.55 -8.84 -1.56
N LEU A 32 3.45 -8.16 -1.26
CA LEU A 32 2.18 -8.79 -0.92
C LEU A 32 1.42 -9.28 -2.16
N VAL A 33 0.58 -10.31 -1.98
CA VAL A 33 -0.34 -10.75 -3.04
C VAL A 33 -1.54 -9.81 -3.15
N VAL A 34 -2.32 -9.93 -4.23
CA VAL A 34 -3.43 -9.00 -4.54
C VAL A 34 -4.45 -8.90 -3.41
N GLU A 35 -4.83 -10.01 -2.78
CA GLU A 35 -5.80 -9.98 -1.68
C GLU A 35 -5.24 -9.27 -0.45
N GLU A 36 -3.99 -9.53 -0.08
CA GLU A 36 -3.31 -8.83 1.00
C GLU A 36 -3.13 -7.33 0.71
N ILE A 37 -2.89 -6.95 -0.55
CA ILE A 37 -2.80 -5.54 -0.96
C ILE A 37 -4.14 -4.82 -0.76
N LYS A 38 -5.27 -5.48 -1.06
CA LYS A 38 -6.60 -4.90 -0.83
C LYS A 38 -6.84 -4.66 0.66
N GLU A 39 -6.52 -5.65 1.48
CA GLU A 39 -6.63 -5.54 2.94
C GLU A 39 -5.70 -4.45 3.49
N LEU A 40 -4.45 -4.41 3.03
CA LEU A 40 -3.49 -3.39 3.42
C LEU A 40 -4.00 -1.98 3.08
N ARG A 41 -4.61 -1.80 1.90
CA ARG A 41 -5.16 -0.49 1.50
C ARG A 41 -6.26 -0.03 2.44
N ALA A 42 -7.23 -0.91 2.75
CA ALA A 42 -8.32 -0.58 3.66
C ALA A 42 -7.78 -0.19 5.04
N TRP A 43 -6.85 -0.99 5.56
CA TRP A 43 -6.23 -0.75 6.85
C TRP A 43 -5.41 0.56 6.89
N CYS A 44 -4.61 0.87 5.86
CA CYS A 44 -3.88 2.13 5.79
C CYS A 44 -4.80 3.35 5.77
N SER A 45 -5.92 3.28 5.03
CA SER A 45 -6.91 4.36 4.99
C SER A 45 -7.57 4.58 6.34
N GLU A 46 -7.86 3.52 7.10
CA GLU A 46 -8.45 3.62 8.43
C GLU A 46 -7.46 4.19 9.46
N GLN A 47 -6.24 3.63 9.51
CA GLN A 47 -5.27 3.97 10.55
C GLN A 47 -4.54 5.29 10.29
N PHE A 48 -4.20 5.57 9.03
CA PHE A 48 -3.35 6.71 8.67
C PHE A 48 -4.03 7.69 7.72
N GLY A 49 -5.28 7.47 7.32
CA GLY A 49 -5.98 8.31 6.35
C GLY A 49 -6.04 9.79 6.75
N LYS A 50 -6.15 10.11 8.04
CA LYS A 50 -6.17 11.51 8.51
C LYS A 50 -4.87 12.27 8.23
N MET A 51 -3.73 11.59 8.24
CA MET A 51 -2.40 12.21 8.13
C MET A 51 -1.71 11.95 6.79
N TYR A 52 -1.95 10.80 6.17
CA TYR A 52 -1.21 10.29 5.02
C TYR A 52 -2.09 9.95 3.81
N ASN A 53 -3.33 10.47 3.72
CA ASN A 53 -4.22 10.16 2.59
C ASN A 53 -3.54 10.34 1.22
N GLN A 54 -2.86 11.47 1.01
CA GLN A 54 -2.17 11.76 -0.25
C GLN A 54 -1.07 10.74 -0.57
N VAL A 55 -0.31 10.29 0.44
CA VAL A 55 0.76 9.29 0.30
C VAL A 55 0.16 7.93 -0.01
N ILE A 56 -0.92 7.55 0.70
CA ILE A 56 -1.65 6.29 0.50
C ILE A 56 -2.19 6.23 -0.93
N ASP A 57 -2.95 7.24 -1.36
CA ASP A 57 -3.51 7.30 -2.71
C ASP A 57 -2.42 7.27 -3.79
N LYS A 58 -1.34 8.02 -3.61
CA LYS A 58 -0.18 8.01 -4.51
C LYS A 58 0.45 6.61 -4.62
N CYS A 59 0.57 5.86 -3.53
CA CYS A 59 1.14 4.52 -3.52
C CYS A 59 0.23 3.49 -4.22
N PHE A 60 -1.07 3.52 -3.96
CA PHE A 60 -2.02 2.55 -4.53
C PHE A 60 -2.49 2.90 -5.95
N SER A 61 -2.38 4.17 -6.40
CA SER A 61 -2.76 4.59 -7.75
C SER A 61 -1.98 3.91 -8.88
N ARG A 62 -0.74 3.45 -8.61
CA ARG A 62 0.09 2.74 -9.60
C ARG A 62 -0.39 1.31 -9.89
N ILE A 63 -1.21 0.71 -9.04
CA ILE A 63 -1.74 -0.63 -9.24
C ILE A 63 -2.86 -0.62 -10.30
N ARG A 64 -3.62 0.47 -10.40
CA ARG A 64 -4.72 0.62 -11.37
C ARG A 64 -4.27 0.64 -12.83
N ARG A 65 -3.03 1.01 -13.15
CA ARG A 65 -2.57 1.12 -14.55
C ARG A 65 -2.18 -0.21 -15.19
N LYS A 66 -1.67 -1.20 -14.44
CA LYS A 66 -1.23 -2.48 -15.03
C LYS A 66 -2.36 -3.37 -15.57
N LYS A 67 -3.63 -3.05 -15.30
CA LYS A 67 -4.79 -3.81 -15.81
C LYS A 67 -5.48 -3.17 -17.03
N VAL A 68 -5.11 -1.95 -17.41
CA VAL A 68 -5.74 -1.27 -18.57
C VAL A 68 -5.01 -1.57 -19.89
N ASP A 69 -3.69 -1.83 -19.85
CA ASP A 69 -2.90 -2.07 -21.07
C ASP A 69 -2.94 -3.54 -21.58
N VAL A 70 -3.65 -4.46 -20.90
CA VAL A 70 -3.73 -5.88 -21.31
C VAL A 70 -5.08 -6.26 -21.92
N ALA A 71 -6.06 -5.35 -21.94
CA ALA A 71 -7.43 -5.63 -22.39
C ALA A 71 -7.81 -4.91 -23.70
N ILE A 72 -6.85 -4.28 -24.39
CA ILE A 72 -7.06 -3.65 -25.72
C ILE A 72 -6.08 -4.26 -26.73
N ALA A 73 -6.07 -5.59 -26.79
CA ALA A 73 -5.41 -6.36 -27.84
C ALA A 73 -6.12 -7.72 -27.96
N SER A 74 -7.36 -7.72 -28.45
CA SER A 74 -8.07 -8.86 -29.05
C SER A 74 -9.24 -8.32 -29.86
#